data_AF-Q4RGF0-F1
#
_entry.id   AF-Q4RGF0-F1
#
_cell.length_a   1.000
_cell.length_b   1.000
_cell.length_c   1.000
_cell.angle_alpha   90.00
_cell.angle_beta   90.00
_cell.angle_gamma   90.00
#
_symmetry.space_group_name_H-M   'P 1'
#
loop_
_entity.id
_entity.type
_entity.pdbx_description
1 polymer ?
#
loop_
_entity_poly.entity_id
_entity_poly.type
_entity_poly.pdbx_seq_one_letter_code
_entity_poly.pdbx_strand_id
1 'polypeptide(L)'
;MSVSLIKRGLELFNADFKDESKCIKKQQPTPSTAKVMELVSTNRQGVAKQVKRLQGRLGPGRSKATVKDRRIQSAVEEFRKKQKKSNMSDNLQYFMETGYKATGSDAMKIQRYNSGRQSRNKPDQPKKAVKKPESVFTEEEFQQFQKEYFGRIDKESN
;
A
#
# COMPACT_ATOMS: atom_id res chain seq x y z
N MET A 1 -0.13 -41.87 10.03
CA MET A 1 -1.58 -41.55 10.02
C MET A 1 -2.23 -42.37 8.93
N SER A 2 -3.29 -43.12 9.21
CA SER A 2 -3.91 -43.99 8.20
C SER A 2 -4.76 -43.18 7.21
N VAL A 3 -4.70 -43.55 5.93
CA VAL A 3 -5.48 -42.92 4.84
C VAL A 3 -6.99 -43.04 5.11
N SER A 4 -7.42 -44.12 5.78
CA SER A 4 -8.81 -44.33 6.20
C SER A 4 -9.29 -43.30 7.22
N LEU A 5 -8.44 -42.85 8.15
CA LEU A 5 -8.77 -41.79 9.10
C LEU A 5 -8.92 -40.43 8.41
N ILE A 6 -8.04 -40.12 7.46
CA ILE A 6 -8.11 -38.88 6.68
C ILE A 6 -9.37 -38.86 5.82
N LYS A 7 -9.69 -39.98 5.15
CA LYS A 7 -10.90 -40.11 4.33
C LYS A 7 -12.18 -39.95 5.16
N ARG A 8 -12.25 -40.63 6.32
CA ARG A 8 -13.40 -40.53 7.23
C ARG A 8 -13.51 -39.13 7.85
N GLY A 9 -12.38 -38.49 8.17
CA GLY A 9 -12.36 -37.11 8.66
C GLY A 9 -12.88 -36.11 7.62
N LEU A 10 -12.50 -36.27 6.35
CA LEU A 10 -13.01 -35.44 5.26
C LEU A 10 -14.49 -35.71 4.95
N GLU A 11 -14.96 -36.97 5.05
CA GLU A 11 -16.38 -37.29 4.89
C GLU A 11 -17.25 -36.65 5.97
N LEU A 12 -16.82 -36.73 7.24
CA LEU A 12 -17.52 -36.09 8.36
C LEU A 12 -17.51 -34.56 8.22
N PHE A 13 -16.36 -33.98 7.86
CA PHE A 13 -16.25 -32.53 7.63
C PHE A 13 -17.17 -32.05 6.50
N ASN A 14 -17.28 -32.81 5.41
CA ASN A 14 -18.18 -32.45 4.30
C ASN A 14 -19.68 -32.62 4.61
N ALA A 15 -20.05 -33.49 5.56
CA ALA A 15 -21.43 -33.65 6.00
C ALA A 15 -21.94 -32.37 6.70
N ASP A 16 -21.09 -31.74 7.52
CA ASP A 16 -21.43 -30.52 8.25
C ASP A 16 -21.68 -29.31 7.33
N PHE A 17 -21.03 -29.23 6.15
CA PHE A 17 -21.26 -28.14 5.19
C PHE A 17 -22.40 -28.40 4.20
N LYS A 18 -22.85 -29.65 4.01
CA LYS A 18 -23.93 -29.95 3.04
C LYS A 18 -25.30 -29.52 3.55
N ASP A 19 -25.53 -29.57 4.86
CA ASP A 19 -26.81 -29.14 5.47
C ASP A 19 -26.96 -27.62 5.61
N GLU A 20 -25.86 -26.85 5.46
CA GLU A 20 -25.90 -25.38 5.49
C GLU A 20 -26.29 -24.77 4.13
N SER A 21 -26.41 -25.57 3.06
CA SER A 21 -26.65 -25.06 1.70
C SER A 21 -28.13 -24.89 1.30
N LYS A 22 -29.10 -25.23 2.16
CA LYS A 22 -30.54 -24.90 1.96
C LYS A 22 -31.29 -24.66 3.27
N CYS A 23 -30.72 -23.89 4.18
CA CYS A 23 -31.44 -23.37 5.34
C CYS A 23 -31.77 -21.88 5.17
N ILE A 24 -32.46 -21.52 4.07
CA ILE A 24 -33.25 -20.29 4.06
C ILE A 24 -34.31 -20.49 5.15
N LYS A 25 -34.03 -20.00 6.36
CA LYS A 25 -35.04 -19.83 7.40
C LYS A 25 -36.10 -18.93 6.78
N LYS A 26 -37.18 -19.54 6.27
CA LYS A 26 -38.40 -18.84 5.90
C LYS A 26 -38.83 -18.09 7.15
N GLN A 27 -38.49 -16.80 7.22
CA GLN A 27 -39.27 -15.89 8.05
C GLN A 27 -40.67 -16.01 7.47
N GLN A 28 -41.57 -16.65 8.22
CA GLN A 28 -42.96 -16.70 7.82
C GLN A 28 -43.40 -15.25 7.59
N PRO A 29 -43.82 -14.87 6.37
CA PRO A 29 -44.28 -13.52 6.14
C PRO A 29 -45.48 -13.31 7.05
N THR A 30 -45.41 -12.30 7.90
CA THR A 30 -46.57 -11.86 8.69
C THR A 30 -47.72 -11.61 7.72
N PRO A 31 -48.95 -12.11 8.00
CA PRO A 31 -50.06 -11.94 7.09
C PRO A 31 -50.26 -10.45 6.82
N SER A 32 -50.37 -10.09 5.54
CA SER A 32 -50.64 -8.72 5.13
C SER A 32 -51.93 -8.22 5.79
N THR A 33 -52.03 -6.91 6.00
CA THR A 33 -53.21 -6.25 6.59
C THR A 33 -54.52 -6.69 5.92
N ALA A 34 -54.51 -6.89 4.59
CA ALA A 34 -55.64 -7.40 3.82
C ALA A 34 -56.06 -8.82 4.24
N LYS A 35 -55.10 -9.75 4.39
CA LYS A 35 -55.37 -11.14 4.79
C LYS A 35 -55.87 -11.25 6.24
N VAL A 36 -55.47 -10.33 7.11
CA VAL A 36 -55.98 -10.26 8.49
C VAL A 36 -57.40 -9.68 8.54
N MET A 37 -57.74 -8.77 7.63
CA MET A 37 -59.09 -8.22 7.52
C MET A 37 -60.13 -9.24 7.03
N GLU A 38 -59.75 -10.19 6.16
CA GLU A 38 -60.63 -11.31 5.76
C GLU A 38 -61.06 -12.19 6.95
N LEU A 39 -60.22 -12.32 7.98
CA LEU A 39 -60.54 -13.05 9.21
C LEU A 39 -61.43 -12.25 10.19
N VAL A 40 -61.65 -10.95 9.95
CA VAL A 40 -62.48 -10.10 10.81
C VAL A 40 -63.78 -9.78 10.08
N SER A 41 -64.81 -10.55 10.39
CA SER A 41 -66.08 -10.63 9.64
C SER A 41 -67.00 -9.40 9.73
N THR A 42 -66.65 -8.31 10.43
CA THR A 42 -67.57 -7.17 10.64
C THR A 42 -66.86 -5.81 10.72
N ASN A 43 -67.43 -4.76 10.11
CA ASN A 43 -66.96 -3.37 10.16
C ASN A 43 -67.43 -2.61 11.42
N ARG A 44 -67.33 -3.23 12.60
CA ARG A 44 -67.76 -2.61 13.87
C ARG A 44 -66.64 -1.82 14.53
N GLN A 45 -67.00 -0.89 15.44
CA GLN A 45 -66.02 -0.21 16.28
C GLN A 45 -65.27 -1.24 17.15
N GLY A 46 -63.98 -1.46 16.87
CA GLY A 46 -63.16 -2.46 17.58
C GLY A 46 -62.29 -3.36 16.68
N VAL A 47 -62.58 -3.41 15.37
CA VAL A 47 -61.80 -4.17 14.36
C VAL A 47 -60.32 -3.85 14.42
N ALA A 48 -59.97 -2.58 14.56
CA ALA A 48 -58.57 -2.15 14.67
C ALA A 48 -57.83 -2.78 15.87
N LYS A 49 -58.52 -3.07 16.99
CA LYS A 49 -57.91 -3.76 18.13
C LYS A 49 -57.72 -5.25 17.84
N GLN A 50 -58.67 -5.89 17.15
CA GLN A 50 -58.59 -7.30 16.77
C GLN A 50 -57.49 -7.55 15.72
N VAL A 51 -57.41 -6.69 14.71
CA VAL A 51 -56.34 -6.69 13.69
C VAL A 51 -54.96 -6.49 14.36
N LYS A 52 -54.85 -5.55 15.32
CA LYS A 52 -53.60 -5.35 16.09
C LYS A 52 -53.20 -6.57 16.95
N ARG A 53 -54.17 -7.35 17.46
CA ARG A 53 -53.89 -8.60 18.20
C ARG A 53 -53.41 -9.71 17.25
N LEU A 54 -54.02 -9.84 16.08
CA LEU A 54 -53.68 -10.85 15.08
C LEU A 54 -52.33 -10.57 14.39
N GLN A 55 -51.99 -9.31 14.14
CA GLN A 55 -50.70 -8.92 13.55
C GLN A 55 -49.52 -9.00 14.53
N GLY A 56 -49.81 -9.14 15.83
CA GLY A 56 -48.81 -9.02 16.90
C GLY A 56 -48.25 -7.60 17.01
N ARG A 57 -47.61 -7.27 18.14
CA ARG A 57 -47.00 -5.93 18.35
C ARG A 57 -45.81 -5.74 17.41
N LEU A 58 -45.98 -5.27 16.18
CA LEU A 58 -44.92 -5.03 15.19
C LEU A 58 -44.05 -3.77 15.45
N GLY A 59 -44.19 -3.12 16.61
CA GLY A 59 -43.48 -1.88 16.91
C GLY A 59 -42.11 -2.08 17.59
N PRO A 60 -41.29 -1.02 17.68
CA PRO A 60 -39.98 -0.99 18.37
C PRO A 60 -40.02 -1.37 19.87
N GLY A 61 -41.20 -1.64 20.43
CA GLY A 61 -41.43 -2.20 21.76
C GLY A 61 -41.64 -3.73 21.80
N ARG A 62 -41.26 -4.49 20.77
CA ARG A 62 -41.11 -5.95 20.92
C ARG A 62 -40.06 -6.22 21.98
N SER A 63 -40.33 -7.16 22.90
CA SER A 63 -39.32 -7.64 23.84
C SER A 63 -38.08 -8.05 23.05
N LYS A 64 -36.95 -7.40 23.33
CA LYS A 64 -35.66 -7.77 22.74
C LYS A 64 -35.51 -9.27 22.96
N ALA A 65 -35.26 -10.00 21.87
CA ALA A 65 -34.97 -11.44 21.83
C ALA A 65 -34.52 -11.96 23.21
N THR A 66 -35.37 -12.80 23.83
CA THR A 66 -35.01 -13.57 25.02
C THR A 66 -33.65 -14.24 24.80
N VAL A 67 -32.88 -14.52 25.86
CA VAL A 67 -31.50 -15.06 25.75
C VAL A 67 -31.38 -16.24 24.76
N LYS A 68 -32.44 -17.03 24.62
CA LYS A 68 -32.58 -18.15 23.66
C LYS A 68 -32.58 -17.76 22.18
N ASP A 69 -33.08 -16.57 21.82
CA ASP A 69 -33.19 -16.10 20.44
C ASP A 69 -31.97 -15.25 20.01
N ARG A 70 -31.04 -14.99 20.94
CA ARG A 70 -29.77 -14.33 20.63
C ARG A 70 -28.84 -15.32 19.95
N ARG A 71 -28.64 -15.13 18.64
CA ARG A 71 -27.53 -15.79 17.92
C ARG A 71 -26.22 -15.23 18.45
N ILE A 72 -25.31 -16.09 18.88
CA ILE A 72 -23.97 -15.71 19.31
C ILE A 72 -23.27 -15.15 18.07
N GLN A 73 -22.96 -13.84 18.09
CA GLN A 73 -22.10 -13.26 17.07
C GLN A 73 -20.66 -13.58 17.40
N SER A 74 -19.89 -13.97 16.40
CA SER A 74 -18.46 -14.17 16.58
C SER A 74 -17.80 -12.83 16.92
N ALA A 75 -16.93 -12.82 17.94
CA ALA A 75 -16.15 -11.63 18.30
C ALA A 75 -15.35 -11.08 17.10
N VAL A 76 -14.91 -11.97 16.19
CA VAL A 76 -14.19 -11.60 14.96
C VAL A 76 -15.10 -10.86 13.98
N GLU A 77 -16.36 -11.29 13.85
CA GLU A 77 -17.32 -10.60 12.98
C GLU A 77 -17.68 -9.22 13.52
N GLU A 78 -17.88 -9.10 14.83
CA GLU A 78 -18.12 -7.79 15.44
C GLU A 78 -16.93 -6.86 15.29
N PHE A 79 -15.71 -7.39 15.44
CA PHE A 79 -14.48 -6.64 15.21
C PHE A 79 -14.42 -6.12 13.78
N ARG A 80 -14.65 -6.99 12.78
CA ARG A 80 -14.65 -6.60 11.35
C ARG A 80 -15.70 -5.55 11.02
N LYS A 81 -16.89 -5.61 11.63
CA LYS A 81 -17.96 -4.59 11.45
C LYS A 81 -17.59 -3.24 12.06
N LYS A 82 -16.86 -3.25 13.18
CA LYS A 82 -16.39 -2.03 13.86
C LYS A 82 -15.12 -1.45 13.24
N GLN A 83 -14.42 -2.22 12.41
CA GLN A 83 -13.25 -1.70 11.70
C GLN A 83 -13.67 -0.56 10.78
N LYS A 84 -12.89 0.53 10.83
CA LYS A 84 -13.00 1.60 9.85
C LYS A 84 -12.61 1.06 8.48
N LYS A 85 -13.13 1.67 7.41
CA LYS A 85 -12.72 1.35 6.05
C LYS A 85 -11.20 1.50 5.94
N SER A 86 -10.54 0.50 5.37
CA SER A 86 -9.10 0.56 5.10
C SER A 86 -8.87 1.48 3.92
N ASN A 87 -7.98 2.47 4.08
CA ASN A 87 -7.58 3.37 2.99
C ASN A 87 -6.36 2.83 2.22
N MET A 88 -6.02 1.54 2.39
CA MET A 88 -4.84 0.95 1.76
C MET A 88 -4.93 1.01 0.24
N SER A 89 -6.08 0.68 -0.35
CA SER A 89 -6.31 0.76 -1.79
C SER A 89 -6.11 2.18 -2.31
N ASP A 90 -6.71 3.14 -1.62
CA ASP A 90 -6.73 4.54 -2.03
C ASP A 90 -5.33 5.15 -1.94
N ASN A 91 -4.56 4.77 -0.91
CA ASN A 91 -3.16 5.16 -0.77
C ASN A 91 -2.27 4.54 -1.85
N LEU A 92 -2.45 3.25 -2.15
CA LEU A 92 -1.70 2.57 -3.21
C LEU A 92 -2.00 3.19 -4.57
N GLN A 93 -3.27 3.47 -4.84
CA GLN A 93 -3.72 4.17 -6.03
C GLN A 93 -3.05 5.55 -6.12
N TYR A 94 -3.07 6.34 -5.05
CA TYR A 94 -2.38 7.63 -5.01
C TYR A 94 -0.89 7.52 -5.36
N PHE A 95 -0.15 6.59 -4.74
CA PHE A 95 1.28 6.42 -5.02
C PHE A 95 1.58 5.90 -6.43
N MET A 96 0.70 5.05 -6.98
CA MET A 96 0.88 4.45 -8.30
C MET A 96 0.45 5.39 -9.43
N GLU A 97 -0.59 6.19 -9.22
CA GLU A 97 -1.13 7.12 -10.22
C GLU A 97 -0.26 8.36 -10.39
N THR A 98 0.37 8.85 -9.31
CA THR A 98 1.27 10.00 -9.40
C THR A 98 2.66 9.60 -9.89
N GLY A 99 2.73 9.08 -11.12
CA GLY A 99 3.97 8.91 -11.86
C GLY A 99 4.49 10.22 -12.46
N TYR A 100 4.49 11.33 -11.71
CA TYR A 100 5.07 12.58 -12.21
C TYR A 100 6.59 12.42 -12.30
N LYS A 101 7.05 11.98 -13.46
CA LYS A 101 8.47 11.93 -13.80
C LYS A 101 8.89 13.36 -14.11
N ALA A 102 9.79 13.89 -13.28
CA ALA A 102 10.42 15.17 -13.56
C ALA A 102 11.02 15.15 -14.97
N THR A 103 10.90 16.28 -15.69
CA THR A 103 11.52 16.46 -17.00
C THR A 103 13.00 16.09 -16.91
N GLY A 104 13.56 15.44 -17.93
CA GLY A 104 14.95 14.97 -17.90
C GLY A 104 15.96 16.08 -17.55
N SER A 105 15.67 17.34 -17.92
CA SER A 105 16.44 18.52 -17.52
C SER A 105 16.47 18.75 -16.01
N ASP A 106 15.33 18.60 -15.34
CA ASP A 106 15.19 18.81 -13.90
C ASP A 106 15.84 17.66 -13.13
N ALA A 107 15.68 16.43 -13.62
CA ALA A 107 16.38 15.26 -13.09
C ALA A 107 17.91 15.45 -13.18
N MET A 108 18.43 15.91 -14.32
CA MET A 108 19.86 16.21 -14.47
C MET A 108 20.32 17.36 -13.58
N LYS A 109 19.50 18.41 -13.38
CA LYS A 109 19.81 19.51 -12.47
C LYS A 109 19.93 19.01 -11.02
N ILE A 110 18.99 18.17 -10.58
CA ILE A 110 19.00 17.55 -9.25
C ILE A 110 20.24 16.66 -9.09
N GLN A 111 20.55 15.83 -10.09
CA GLN A 111 21.73 14.96 -10.06
C GLN A 111 23.02 15.76 -9.94
N ARG A 112 23.19 16.84 -10.71
CA ARG A 112 24.36 17.72 -10.64
C ARG A 112 24.47 18.41 -9.28
N TYR A 113 23.36 18.90 -8.73
CA TYR A 113 23.35 19.54 -7.42
C TYR A 113 23.72 18.57 -6.28
N ASN A 114 23.29 17.31 -6.40
CA ASN A 114 23.59 16.28 -5.41
C ASN A 114 24.99 15.68 -5.60
N SER A 115 25.55 15.72 -6.82
CA SER A 115 26.91 15.27 -7.10
C SER A 115 27.92 16.14 -6.33
N GLY A 116 28.92 15.50 -5.71
CA GLY A 116 29.94 16.20 -4.91
C GLY A 116 29.53 16.72 -3.53
N ARG A 117 28.26 16.57 -3.09
CA ARG A 117 27.87 16.83 -1.68
C ARG A 117 28.61 15.94 -0.69
N GLN A 118 28.82 14.68 -1.06
CA GLN A 118 29.68 13.77 -0.33
C GLN A 118 31.07 13.76 -0.99
N SER A 119 32.12 13.75 -0.17
CA SER A 119 33.51 13.67 -0.65
C SER A 119 33.72 12.48 -1.60
N ARG A 120 33.08 11.34 -1.31
CA ARG A 120 33.11 10.12 -2.11
C ARG A 120 32.52 10.25 -3.52
N ASN A 121 31.65 11.24 -3.74
CA ASN A 121 30.94 11.47 -5.00
C ASN A 121 31.55 12.64 -5.79
N LYS A 122 32.67 13.22 -5.31
CA LYS A 122 33.42 14.19 -6.09
C LYS A 122 34.25 13.44 -7.11
N PRO A 123 34.12 13.74 -8.42
CA PRO A 123 35.06 13.19 -9.39
C PRO A 123 36.46 13.69 -9.06
N ASP A 124 37.46 12.84 -9.32
CA ASP A 124 38.86 13.27 -9.20
C ASP A 124 39.09 14.45 -10.11
N GLN A 125 39.62 15.54 -9.54
CA GLN A 125 39.98 16.69 -10.36
C GLN A 125 41.09 16.27 -11.32
N PRO A 126 41.01 16.67 -12.61
CA PRO A 126 42.09 16.41 -13.53
C PRO A 126 43.38 16.99 -12.94
N LYS A 127 44.41 16.14 -12.80
CA LYS A 127 45.71 16.57 -12.30
C LYS A 127 46.18 17.70 -13.20
N LYS A 128 46.43 18.88 -12.62
CA LYS A 128 47.05 19.99 -13.34
C LYS A 128 48.34 19.45 -13.94
N ALA A 129 48.48 19.54 -15.25
CA ALA A 129 49.72 19.17 -15.91
C ALA A 129 50.86 19.92 -15.21
N VAL A 130 51.83 19.17 -14.70
CA VAL A 130 53.02 19.76 -14.10
C VAL A 130 53.70 20.54 -15.22
N LYS A 131 53.65 21.87 -15.13
CA LYS A 131 54.42 22.72 -16.03
C LYS A 131 55.88 22.32 -15.84
N LYS A 132 56.54 21.92 -16.92
CA LYS A 132 57.99 21.68 -16.88
C LYS A 132 58.64 22.97 -16.38
N PRO A 133 59.67 22.90 -15.52
CA PRO A 133 60.39 24.10 -15.12
C PRO A 133 60.91 24.76 -16.40
N GLU A 134 60.39 25.95 -16.69
CA GLU A 134 60.92 26.78 -17.77
C GLU A 134 62.31 27.21 -17.31
N SER A 135 63.35 26.75 -18.01
CA SER A 135 64.70 27.25 -17.80
C SER A 135 64.69 28.75 -18.10
N VAL A 136 65.13 29.55 -17.14
CA VAL A 136 65.25 31.01 -17.31
C VAL A 136 66.26 31.35 -18.40
N PHE A 137 67.22 30.46 -18.64
CA PHE A 137 68.24 30.60 -19.67
C PHE A 137 67.93 29.71 -20.86
N THR A 138 68.04 30.30 -22.03
CA THR A 138 68.14 29.57 -23.29
C THR A 138 69.54 29.00 -23.45
N GLU A 139 69.66 27.86 -24.14
CA GLU A 139 70.96 27.24 -24.43
C GLU A 139 71.91 28.20 -25.16
N GLU A 140 71.35 29.10 -25.98
CA GLU A 140 72.13 30.13 -26.71
C GLU A 140 72.74 31.17 -25.77
N GLU A 141 71.99 31.65 -24.77
CA GLU A 141 72.49 32.55 -23.73
C GLU A 141 73.59 31.89 -22.89
N PHE A 142 73.45 30.60 -22.59
CA PHE A 142 74.47 29.85 -21.88
C PHE A 142 75.78 29.74 -22.68
N GLN A 143 75.69 29.49 -23.99
CA GLN A 143 76.87 29.45 -24.87
C GLN A 143 77.54 30.82 -25.02
N GLN A 144 76.77 31.91 -25.02
CA GLN A 144 77.32 33.27 -25.01
C GLN A 144 78.06 33.55 -23.69
N PHE A 145 77.44 33.22 -22.55
CA PHE A 145 78.08 33.33 -21.24
C PHE A 145 79.40 32.55 -21.16
N GLN A 146 79.41 31.31 -21.67
CA GLN A 146 80.64 30.50 -21.70
C GLN A 146 81.77 31.20 -22.48
N LYS A 147 81.47 31.76 -23.65
CA LYS A 147 82.46 32.46 -24.48
C LYS A 147 82.95 33.76 -23.84
N GLU A 148 82.06 34.47 -23.15
CA GLU A 148 82.36 35.74 -22.50
C GLU A 148 83.23 35.56 -21.24
N TYR A 149 82.93 34.55 -20.42
CA TYR A 149 83.63 34.35 -19.14
C TYR A 149 84.86 33.46 -19.24
N PHE A 150 84.83 32.41 -20.06
CA PHE A 150 85.93 31.44 -20.18
C PHE A 150 86.77 31.63 -21.44
N GLY A 151 86.45 32.62 -22.28
CA GLY A 151 87.07 32.79 -23.59
C GLY A 151 86.71 31.64 -24.55
N ARG A 152 87.27 31.63 -25.76
CA ARG A 152 87.17 30.44 -26.62
C ARG A 152 87.87 29.32 -25.88
N ILE A 153 87.11 28.32 -25.41
CA ILE A 153 87.67 27.03 -25.02
C ILE A 153 88.24 26.44 -26.31
N ASP A 154 89.49 26.77 -26.60
CA ASP A 154 90.22 26.21 -27.70
C ASP A 154 90.22 24.70 -27.47
N LYS A 155 89.73 23.99 -28.49
CA LYS A 155 89.77 22.54 -28.59
C LYS A 155 91.23 22.11 -28.80
N GLU A 156 92.10 22.38 -27.85
CA GLU A 156 93.50 21.96 -27.84
C GLU A 156 93.90 21.50 -26.44
N SER A 157 93.37 20.36 -26.02
CA SER A 157 94.06 19.46 -25.09
C SER A 157 93.54 18.03 -25.27
N ASN A 158 94.34 17.26 -26.02
CA ASN A 158 94.50 15.81 -25.82
C ASN A 158 95.11 15.56 -24.44
#